data_AF-A0A1G8KTF3-F1
#
_entry.id   AF-A0A1G8KTF3-F1
#
_cell.length_a   1.000
_cell.length_b   1.000
_cell.length_c   1.000
_cell.angle_alpha   90.00
_cell.angle_beta   90.00
_cell.angle_gamma   90.00
#
_symmetry.space_group_name_H-M   'P 1'
#
loop_
_entity.id
_entity.type
_entity.pdbx_description
1 polymer ?
#
loop_
_entity_poly.entity_id
_entity_poly.type
_entity_poly.pdbx_seq_one_letter_code
_entity_poly.pdbx_strand_id
1 'polypeptide(L)'
;EYELGGASPEEGFDTGGFVQYVYKKGLNIDLPRYGKEQWQEGTEISREEIERGDLMFFEGSSLIPAVYIGNNQIIVATQSYGIAVIDLTTSSYWPPRYEGSRTYERPQEENREAQLAEAYNGDAYEGTSTEFIHQLFEEGSGITLPTTMESLRQSGEEIHIEELERGDLMFFAGENNGETPELTAIYLGEGKFASVIDGKVDITDMNTDQYWIERLIAGRRMTE
;
A
#
# COMPACT_ATOMS: atom_id res chain seq x y z
N GLU A 1 -13.87 -10.11 22.68
CA GLU A 1 -15.22 -10.73 22.81
C GLU A 1 -16.22 -9.86 22.06
N TYR A 2 -17.46 -10.33 21.84
CA TYR A 2 -18.51 -9.47 21.28
C TYR A 2 -19.14 -8.66 22.40
N GLU A 3 -19.19 -7.33 22.25
CA GLU A 3 -19.87 -6.43 23.19
C GLU A 3 -20.65 -5.38 22.41
N LEU A 4 -21.93 -5.21 22.72
CA LEU A 4 -22.78 -4.25 22.01
C LEU A 4 -22.32 -2.82 22.31
N GLY A 5 -21.95 -2.06 21.27
CA GLY A 5 -21.38 -0.72 21.45
C GLY A 5 -19.86 -0.71 21.63
N GLY A 6 -19.23 -1.87 21.84
CA GLY A 6 -17.77 -1.99 21.98
C GLY A 6 -17.02 -1.66 20.69
N ALA A 7 -15.89 -0.98 20.82
CA ALA A 7 -15.03 -0.57 19.70
C ALA A 7 -13.52 -0.66 20.02
N SER A 8 -13.14 -1.38 21.09
CA SER A 8 -11.73 -1.54 21.48
C SER A 8 -11.45 -2.93 22.08
N PRO A 9 -10.18 -3.37 22.13
CA PRO A 9 -9.83 -4.64 22.77
C PRO A 9 -10.21 -4.71 24.26
N GLU A 10 -10.19 -3.59 24.96
CA GLU A 10 -10.50 -3.49 26.40
C GLU A 10 -12.00 -3.60 26.68
N GLU A 11 -12.83 -3.02 25.82
CA GLU A 11 -14.30 -2.97 25.97
C GLU A 11 -15.00 -4.13 25.24
N GLY A 12 -14.31 -4.80 24.32
CA GLY A 12 -14.92 -5.71 23.36
C GLY A 12 -15.36 -5.00 22.08
N PHE A 13 -15.91 -5.77 21.14
CA PHE A 13 -16.29 -5.26 19.82
C PHE A 13 -17.70 -5.66 19.43
N ASP A 14 -18.45 -4.76 18.80
CA ASP A 14 -19.51 -5.16 17.89
C ASP A 14 -19.02 -5.17 16.44
N THR A 15 -19.93 -5.48 15.50
CA THR A 15 -19.59 -5.64 14.08
C THR A 15 -18.98 -4.38 13.47
N GLY A 16 -19.58 -3.21 13.71
CA GLY A 16 -19.09 -1.93 13.20
C GLY A 16 -17.84 -1.45 13.91
N GLY A 17 -17.78 -1.62 15.23
CA GLY A 17 -16.67 -1.18 16.08
C GLY A 17 -15.40 -1.99 15.82
N PHE A 18 -15.53 -3.30 15.54
CA PHE A 18 -14.40 -4.12 15.10
C PHE A 18 -13.78 -3.58 13.82
N VAL A 19 -14.60 -3.35 12.80
CA VAL A 19 -14.14 -2.85 11.50
C VAL A 19 -13.51 -1.47 11.63
N GLN A 20 -14.16 -0.55 12.34
CA GLN A 20 -13.61 0.78 12.62
C GLN A 20 -12.22 0.69 13.26
N TYR A 21 -12.06 -0.17 14.26
CA TYR A 21 -10.80 -0.36 14.95
C TYR A 21 -9.70 -0.90 14.03
N VAL A 22 -9.98 -1.97 13.27
CA VAL A 22 -8.95 -2.57 12.41
C VAL A 22 -8.59 -1.69 11.22
N TYR A 23 -9.54 -0.94 10.66
CA TYR A 23 -9.25 0.04 9.60
C TYR A 23 -8.42 1.20 10.12
N LYS A 24 -8.72 1.72 11.31
CA LYS A 24 -7.92 2.78 11.90
C LYS A 24 -6.52 2.32 12.26
N LYS A 25 -6.38 1.12 12.84
CA LYS A 25 -5.08 0.59 13.28
C LYS A 25 -4.22 0.04 12.15
N GLY A 26 -4.84 -0.60 11.17
CA GLY A 26 -4.13 -1.28 10.07
C GLY A 26 -3.91 -0.39 8.86
N LEU A 27 -4.85 0.50 8.53
CA LEU A 27 -4.84 1.28 7.29
C LEU A 27 -4.86 2.80 7.53
N ASN A 28 -4.90 3.24 8.80
CA ASN A 28 -5.11 4.64 9.18
C ASN A 28 -6.34 5.29 8.54
N ILE A 29 -7.38 4.49 8.23
CA ILE A 29 -8.65 4.97 7.68
C ILE A 29 -9.64 5.17 8.83
N ASP A 30 -10.17 6.38 8.96
CA ASP A 30 -11.24 6.70 9.92
C ASP A 30 -12.61 6.34 9.34
N LEU A 31 -13.11 5.15 9.66
CA LEU A 31 -14.45 4.73 9.26
C LEU A 31 -15.54 5.16 10.26
N PRO A 32 -16.78 5.40 9.78
CA PRO A 32 -17.95 5.59 10.64
C PRO A 32 -18.21 4.41 11.58
N ARG A 33 -19.03 4.66 12.61
CA ARG A 33 -19.26 3.69 13.71
C ARG A 33 -20.11 2.47 13.31
N TYR A 34 -21.11 2.62 12.44
CA TYR A 34 -22.01 1.52 12.09
C TYR A 34 -21.86 1.07 10.64
N GLY A 35 -22.20 -0.20 10.39
CA GLY A 35 -22.01 -0.84 9.09
C GLY A 35 -22.76 -0.15 7.96
N LYS A 36 -23.89 0.51 8.23
CA LYS A 36 -24.66 1.23 7.21
C LYS A 36 -23.91 2.46 6.69
N GLU A 37 -23.30 3.24 7.57
CA GLU A 37 -22.50 4.41 7.17
C GLU A 37 -21.19 3.95 6.54
N GLN A 38 -20.56 2.89 7.06
CA GLN A 38 -19.39 2.27 6.41
C GLN A 38 -19.70 1.87 4.97
N TRP A 39 -20.84 1.21 4.72
CA TRP A 39 -21.29 0.86 3.37
C TRP A 39 -21.45 2.08 2.44
N GLN A 40 -21.87 3.22 2.99
CA GLN A 40 -22.09 4.46 2.24
C GLN A 40 -20.80 5.19 1.90
N GLU A 41 -19.78 5.14 2.77
CA GLU A 41 -18.46 5.74 2.53
C GLU A 41 -17.63 4.94 1.52
N GLY A 42 -17.85 3.63 1.44
CA GLY A 42 -17.07 2.76 0.55
C GLY A 42 -17.51 2.81 -0.91
N THR A 43 -16.57 2.53 -1.81
CA THR A 43 -16.83 2.35 -3.26
C THR A 43 -17.29 0.93 -3.53
N GLU A 44 -18.37 0.77 -4.29
CA GLU A 44 -18.89 -0.53 -4.71
C GLU A 44 -17.92 -1.27 -5.61
N ILE A 45 -17.67 -2.53 -5.28
CA ILE A 45 -16.87 -3.47 -6.09
C ILE A 45 -17.64 -4.79 -6.25
N SER A 46 -17.40 -5.48 -7.35
CA SER A 46 -17.95 -6.82 -7.57
C SER A 46 -17.32 -7.84 -6.61
N ARG A 47 -17.92 -9.03 -6.52
CA ARG A 47 -17.36 -10.10 -5.69
C ARG A 47 -16.07 -10.66 -6.28
N GLU A 48 -15.90 -10.56 -7.60
CA GLU A 48 -14.75 -11.03 -8.34
C GLU A 48 -13.53 -10.11 -8.18
N GLU A 49 -13.77 -8.82 -7.93
CA GLU A 49 -12.74 -7.79 -7.71
C GLU A 49 -12.28 -7.69 -6.26
N ILE A 50 -12.89 -8.46 -5.34
CA ILE A 50 -12.61 -8.30 -3.92
C ILE A 50 -11.20 -8.76 -3.53
N GLU A 51 -10.49 -7.89 -2.83
CA GLU A 51 -9.13 -8.11 -2.37
C GLU A 51 -9.03 -8.12 -0.85
N ARG A 52 -7.92 -8.66 -0.34
CA ARG A 52 -7.65 -8.67 1.10
C ARG A 52 -7.72 -7.25 1.64
N GLY A 53 -8.46 -7.08 2.73
CA GLY A 53 -8.69 -5.80 3.37
C GLY A 53 -10.03 -5.16 3.02
N ASP A 54 -10.62 -5.46 1.86
CA ASP A 54 -11.96 -4.96 1.51
C ASP A 54 -13.04 -5.48 2.47
N LEU A 55 -14.18 -4.79 2.52
CA LEU A 55 -15.31 -5.20 3.34
C LEU A 55 -16.36 -5.94 2.51
N MET A 56 -16.79 -7.08 3.03
CA MET A 56 -18.04 -7.73 2.64
C MET A 56 -19.13 -7.38 3.63
N PHE A 57 -20.34 -7.13 3.14
CA PHE A 57 -21.47 -6.81 3.99
C PHE A 57 -22.55 -7.88 3.90
N PHE A 58 -23.19 -8.12 5.03
CA PHE A 58 -24.16 -9.19 5.19
C PHE A 58 -25.44 -8.72 5.89
N GLU A 59 -26.56 -9.32 5.50
CA GLU A 59 -27.86 -9.13 6.13
C GLU A 59 -27.87 -9.62 7.58
N GLY A 60 -28.44 -8.81 8.47
CA GLY A 60 -28.64 -9.12 9.88
C GLY A 60 -29.74 -8.24 10.47
N SER A 61 -29.82 -8.14 11.80
CA SER A 61 -30.69 -7.13 12.45
C SER A 61 -30.29 -5.69 12.09
N SER A 62 -29.03 -5.52 11.70
CA SER A 62 -28.46 -4.36 11.02
C SER A 62 -27.45 -4.89 9.99
N LEU A 63 -26.99 -4.02 9.08
CA LEU A 63 -25.99 -4.42 8.08
C LEU A 63 -24.67 -4.77 8.79
N ILE A 64 -24.17 -5.99 8.56
CA ILE A 64 -23.00 -6.55 9.22
C ILE A 64 -21.78 -6.40 8.30
N PRO A 65 -20.80 -5.55 8.63
CA PRO A 65 -19.54 -5.50 7.92
C PRO A 65 -18.58 -6.61 8.38
N ALA A 66 -17.82 -7.17 7.45
CA ALA A 66 -16.78 -8.16 7.71
C ALA A 66 -15.56 -7.92 6.81
N VAL A 67 -14.36 -8.13 7.34
CA VAL A 67 -13.11 -7.91 6.60
C VAL A 67 -12.79 -9.14 5.78
N TYR A 68 -12.61 -9.01 4.47
CA TYR A 68 -12.16 -10.10 3.61
C TYR A 68 -10.66 -10.33 3.77
N ILE A 69 -10.25 -11.59 3.98
CA ILE A 69 -8.84 -11.96 4.19
C ILE A 69 -8.31 -12.89 3.09
N GLY A 70 -9.02 -13.00 1.98
CA GLY A 70 -8.68 -13.89 0.87
C GLY A 70 -9.23 -15.29 1.06
N ASN A 71 -9.05 -16.14 0.04
CA ASN A 71 -9.42 -17.56 0.07
C ASN A 71 -10.89 -17.82 0.46
N ASN A 72 -11.84 -16.94 0.09
CA ASN A 72 -13.24 -17.01 0.53
C ASN A 72 -13.43 -16.95 2.05
N GLN A 73 -12.51 -16.30 2.78
CA GLN A 73 -12.59 -16.16 4.22
C GLN A 73 -12.80 -14.70 4.64
N ILE A 74 -13.55 -14.52 5.72
CA ILE A 74 -13.81 -13.21 6.34
C ILE A 74 -13.49 -13.24 7.83
N ILE A 75 -13.15 -12.08 8.40
CA ILE A 75 -13.12 -11.85 9.84
C ILE A 75 -14.31 -10.97 10.22
N VAL A 76 -15.08 -11.40 11.22
CA VAL A 76 -16.28 -10.69 11.66
C VAL A 76 -16.49 -10.84 13.16
N ALA A 77 -17.03 -9.81 13.81
CA ALA A 77 -17.49 -9.89 15.18
C ALA A 77 -18.88 -10.55 15.23
N THR A 78 -19.03 -11.61 15.99
CA THR A 78 -20.29 -12.37 16.11
C THR A 78 -20.70 -12.49 17.57
N GLN A 79 -22.00 -12.44 17.84
CA GLN A 79 -22.52 -12.59 19.19
C GLN A 79 -22.15 -13.94 19.82
N SER A 80 -22.10 -15.01 19.01
CA SER A 80 -21.86 -16.37 19.50
C SER A 80 -20.38 -16.71 19.72
N TYR A 81 -19.47 -16.10 18.96
CA TYR A 81 -18.06 -16.51 18.93
C TYR A 81 -17.08 -15.35 19.13
N GLY A 82 -17.55 -14.12 19.35
CA GLY A 82 -16.70 -12.95 19.32
C GLY A 82 -16.11 -12.72 17.93
N ILE A 83 -14.86 -12.28 17.86
CA ILE A 83 -14.14 -12.14 16.59
C ILE A 83 -13.82 -13.53 16.04
N ALA A 84 -14.35 -13.85 14.87
CA ALA A 84 -14.22 -15.17 14.27
C ALA A 84 -13.77 -15.07 12.80
N VAL A 85 -12.97 -16.05 12.38
CA VAL A 85 -12.70 -16.32 10.96
C VAL A 85 -13.78 -17.26 10.45
N ILE A 86 -14.44 -16.86 9.36
CA ILE A 86 -15.48 -17.64 8.71
C ILE A 86 -15.02 -18.01 7.31
N ASP A 87 -15.09 -19.29 6.98
CA ASP A 87 -14.96 -19.79 5.61
C ASP A 87 -16.33 -19.80 4.92
N LEU A 88 -16.46 -18.96 3.88
CA LEU A 88 -17.70 -18.80 3.12
C LEU A 88 -18.03 -20.02 2.25
N THR A 89 -17.09 -20.94 2.03
CA THR A 89 -17.34 -22.16 1.25
C THR A 89 -17.99 -23.25 2.10
N THR A 90 -17.79 -23.23 3.41
CA THR A 90 -18.31 -24.23 4.35
C THR A 90 -19.45 -23.70 5.22
N SER A 91 -19.57 -22.39 5.35
CA SER A 91 -20.67 -21.77 6.10
C SER A 91 -21.99 -21.82 5.33
N SER A 92 -23.05 -22.30 5.97
CA SER A 92 -24.43 -22.20 5.47
C SER A 92 -25.13 -20.90 5.86
N TYR A 93 -24.56 -20.13 6.79
CA TYR A 93 -25.19 -18.93 7.36
C TYR A 93 -24.85 -17.66 6.57
N TRP A 94 -23.57 -17.44 6.27
CA TRP A 94 -23.07 -16.17 5.72
C TRP A 94 -23.33 -15.99 4.22
N PRO A 95 -23.05 -16.97 3.33
CA PRO A 95 -23.21 -16.77 1.89
C PRO A 95 -24.62 -16.35 1.45
N PRO A 96 -25.72 -16.92 1.99
CA PRO A 96 -27.08 -16.48 1.63
C PRO A 96 -27.44 -15.07 2.08
N ARG A 97 -26.62 -14.43 2.93
CA ARG A 97 -26.85 -13.08 3.50
C ARG A 97 -25.96 -12.03 2.86
N TYR A 98 -25.12 -12.39 1.91
CA TYR A 98 -24.21 -11.44 1.29
C TYR A 98 -24.99 -10.36 0.52
N GLU A 99 -24.77 -9.10 0.88
CA GLU A 99 -25.43 -7.93 0.29
C GLU A 99 -24.55 -7.25 -0.77
N GLY A 100 -23.23 -7.26 -0.57
CA GLY A 100 -22.28 -6.67 -1.50
C GLY A 100 -20.92 -6.39 -0.84
N SER A 101 -20.00 -5.87 -1.65
CA SER A 101 -18.65 -5.53 -1.21
C SER A 101 -18.38 -4.06 -1.39
N ARG A 102 -17.50 -3.53 -0.53
CA ARG A 102 -16.96 -2.18 -0.64
C ARG A 102 -15.46 -2.21 -0.50
N THR A 103 -14.79 -1.47 -1.37
CA THR A 103 -13.40 -1.05 -1.16
C THR A 103 -13.39 0.36 -0.60
N TYR A 104 -12.34 0.71 0.10
CA TYR A 104 -12.13 2.03 0.64
C TYR A 104 -10.85 2.55 0.02
N GLU A 105 -10.86 3.81 -0.38
CA GLU A 105 -9.66 4.49 -0.78
C GLU A 105 -8.71 4.41 0.42
N ARG A 106 -7.77 3.46 0.31
CA ARG A 106 -6.61 3.48 1.15
C ARG A 106 -6.00 4.83 0.82
N PRO A 107 -5.60 5.65 1.81
CA PRO A 107 -4.50 6.55 1.55
C PRO A 107 -3.52 5.66 0.80
N GLN A 108 -3.11 6.04 -0.43
CA GLN A 108 -1.97 5.36 -1.03
C GLN A 108 -1.01 5.19 0.13
N GLU A 109 -0.63 3.95 0.49
CA GLU A 109 0.40 3.78 1.50
C GLU A 109 1.53 4.62 0.94
N GLU A 110 1.66 5.86 1.43
CA GLU A 110 2.50 6.79 0.74
C GLU A 110 3.85 6.25 1.15
N ASN A 111 4.46 5.51 0.22
CA ASN A 111 5.61 4.70 0.50
C ASN A 111 6.59 5.61 1.26
N ARG A 112 6.98 5.18 2.46
CA ARG A 112 7.56 6.11 3.43
C ARG A 112 8.82 6.75 2.85
N GLU A 113 9.58 5.97 2.09
CA GLU A 113 10.76 6.41 1.35
C GLU A 113 10.40 7.44 0.26
N ALA A 114 9.33 7.21 -0.50
CA ALA A 114 8.82 8.16 -1.50
C ALA A 114 8.32 9.47 -0.86
N GLN A 115 7.61 9.43 0.27
CA GLN A 115 7.21 10.63 1.03
C GLN A 115 8.43 11.42 1.49
N LEU A 116 9.42 10.72 2.05
CA LEU A 116 10.65 11.33 2.51
C LEU A 116 11.34 12.02 1.33
N ALA A 117 11.45 11.34 0.18
CA ALA A 117 12.04 11.91 -1.02
C ALA A 117 11.31 13.17 -1.50
N GLU A 118 9.98 13.19 -1.44
CA GLU A 118 9.17 14.37 -1.76
C GLU A 118 9.46 15.56 -0.84
N ALA A 119 9.69 15.29 0.45
CA ALA A 119 10.04 16.33 1.43
C ALA A 119 11.41 16.98 1.17
N TYR A 120 12.33 16.27 0.51
CA TYR A 120 13.66 16.78 0.13
C TYR A 120 13.68 17.55 -1.19
N ASN A 121 12.56 17.65 -1.93
CA ASN A 121 12.57 18.23 -3.27
C ASN A 121 13.08 19.68 -3.30
N GLY A 122 14.14 19.91 -4.08
CA GLY A 122 14.80 21.21 -4.22
C GLY A 122 15.91 21.46 -3.19
N ASP A 123 16.08 20.59 -2.20
CA ASP A 123 17.16 20.71 -1.22
C ASP A 123 18.51 20.33 -1.84
N ALA A 124 19.57 21.01 -1.37
CA ALA A 124 20.93 20.63 -1.69
C ALA A 124 21.27 19.29 -1.00
N TYR A 125 21.94 18.40 -1.72
CA TYR A 125 22.32 17.09 -1.19
C TYR A 125 23.79 16.81 -1.46
N GLU A 126 24.56 16.63 -0.39
CA GLU A 126 25.98 16.27 -0.47
C GLU A 126 26.13 14.75 -0.54
N GLY A 127 26.10 14.20 -1.75
CA GLY A 127 26.25 12.76 -1.98
C GLY A 127 25.77 12.33 -3.35
N THR A 128 25.74 11.02 -3.55
CA THR A 128 25.25 10.34 -4.75
C THR A 128 23.78 9.94 -4.60
N SER A 129 23.11 9.63 -5.71
CA SER A 129 21.73 9.11 -5.66
C SER A 129 21.62 7.76 -4.93
N THR A 130 22.68 6.93 -4.94
CA THR A 130 22.68 5.67 -4.17
C THR A 130 22.76 5.92 -2.67
N GLU A 131 23.53 6.92 -2.23
CA GLU A 131 23.59 7.34 -0.82
C GLU A 131 22.27 7.97 -0.37
N PHE A 132 21.64 8.79 -1.23
CA PHE A 132 20.32 9.34 -0.96
C PHE A 132 19.26 8.24 -0.79
N ILE A 133 19.19 7.28 -1.72
CA ILE A 133 18.25 6.17 -1.62
C ILE A 133 18.54 5.32 -0.37
N HIS A 134 19.81 5.05 -0.05
CA HIS A 134 20.16 4.38 1.19
C HIS A 134 19.59 5.10 2.42
N GLN A 135 19.77 6.42 2.50
CA GLN A 135 19.24 7.23 3.59
C GLN A 135 17.70 7.15 3.66
N LEU A 136 17.01 7.26 2.53
CA LEU A 136 15.55 7.19 2.50
C LEU A 136 15.04 5.86 3.08
N PHE A 137 15.65 4.73 2.70
CA PHE A 137 15.27 3.41 3.19
C PHE A 137 15.66 3.18 4.65
N GLU A 138 16.81 3.68 5.10
CA GLU A 138 17.23 3.60 6.50
C GLU A 138 16.30 4.42 7.40
N GLU A 139 15.87 5.61 6.97
CA GLU A 139 14.93 6.47 7.71
C GLU A 139 13.46 5.99 7.60
N GLY A 140 13.08 5.42 6.46
CA GLY A 140 11.70 5.08 6.14
C GLY A 140 11.26 3.74 6.72
N SER A 141 11.99 2.68 6.39
CA SER A 141 11.69 1.29 6.76
C SER A 141 12.78 0.66 7.64
N GLY A 142 13.92 1.33 7.82
CA GLY A 142 15.06 0.76 8.53
C GLY A 142 15.85 -0.27 7.71
N ILE A 143 15.57 -0.38 6.41
CA ILE A 143 16.29 -1.26 5.50
C ILE A 143 17.65 -0.65 5.16
N THR A 144 18.73 -1.38 5.45
CA THR A 144 20.08 -0.98 5.06
C THR A 144 20.38 -1.44 3.63
N LEU A 145 20.40 -0.52 2.68
CA LEU A 145 20.70 -0.83 1.28
C LEU A 145 22.21 -0.78 0.96
N PRO A 146 22.70 -1.48 -0.07
CA PRO A 146 24.04 -1.23 -0.59
C PRO A 146 24.16 0.20 -1.16
N THR A 147 25.28 0.88 -0.90
CA THR A 147 25.53 2.25 -1.40
C THR A 147 26.23 2.27 -2.76
N THR A 148 26.56 1.11 -3.33
CA THR A 148 27.12 1.00 -4.69
C THR A 148 26.04 0.62 -5.70
N MET A 149 26.08 1.23 -6.88
CA MET A 149 25.11 1.00 -7.95
C MET A 149 25.00 -0.48 -8.36
N GLU A 150 26.15 -1.17 -8.47
CA GLU A 150 26.21 -2.57 -8.89
C GLU A 150 25.48 -3.49 -7.91
N SER A 151 25.74 -3.32 -6.60
CA SER A 151 25.10 -4.14 -5.57
C SER A 151 23.63 -3.76 -5.38
N LEU A 152 23.29 -2.48 -5.49
CA LEU A 152 21.92 -2.01 -5.36
C LEU A 152 21.03 -2.54 -6.48
N ARG A 153 21.50 -2.53 -7.73
CA ARG A 153 20.76 -3.09 -8.89
C ARG A 153 20.48 -4.59 -8.75
N GLN A 154 21.29 -5.32 -7.98
CA GLN A 154 21.11 -6.75 -7.73
C GLN A 154 20.25 -7.04 -6.49
N SER A 155 19.81 -5.99 -5.78
CA SER A 155 18.97 -6.10 -4.58
C SER A 155 17.49 -6.06 -4.95
N GLY A 156 16.67 -6.69 -4.12
CA GLY A 156 15.22 -6.71 -4.30
C GLY A 156 14.72 -7.56 -5.48
N GLU A 157 13.41 -7.53 -5.68
CA GLU A 157 12.74 -8.21 -6.78
C GLU A 157 12.85 -7.38 -8.08
N GLU A 158 12.97 -8.05 -9.23
CA GLU A 158 12.92 -7.37 -10.53
C GLU A 158 11.48 -7.02 -10.89
N ILE A 159 11.23 -5.76 -11.24
CA ILE A 159 9.90 -5.28 -11.57
C ILE A 159 9.86 -4.84 -13.03
N HIS A 160 8.81 -5.26 -13.75
CA HIS A 160 8.53 -4.72 -15.06
C HIS A 160 8.11 -3.25 -14.92
N ILE A 161 8.58 -2.38 -15.82
CA ILE A 161 8.37 -0.92 -15.73
C ILE A 161 6.88 -0.54 -15.60
N GLU A 162 5.99 -1.31 -16.24
CA GLU A 162 4.53 -1.10 -16.21
C GLU A 162 3.90 -1.47 -14.84
N GLU A 163 4.63 -2.21 -14.00
CA GLU A 163 4.21 -2.68 -12.67
C GLU A 163 4.86 -1.88 -11.53
N LEU A 164 5.55 -0.77 -11.86
CA LEU A 164 6.18 0.09 -10.87
C LEU A 164 5.15 0.68 -9.90
N GLU A 165 5.44 0.55 -8.62
CA GLU A 165 4.70 1.12 -7.50
C GLU A 165 5.55 2.15 -6.77
N ARG A 166 4.90 3.06 -6.04
CA ARG A 166 5.61 4.07 -5.24
C ARG A 166 6.61 3.37 -4.30
N GLY A 167 7.84 3.86 -4.28
CA GLY A 167 8.92 3.26 -3.50
C GLY A 167 9.83 2.33 -4.28
N ASP A 168 9.40 1.85 -5.45
CA ASP A 168 10.26 1.04 -6.29
C ASP A 168 11.47 1.87 -6.76
N LEU A 169 12.62 1.20 -6.81
CA LEU A 169 13.83 1.79 -7.35
C LEU A 169 13.83 1.71 -8.86
N MET A 170 14.26 2.80 -9.47
CA MET A 170 14.45 2.93 -10.91
C MET A 170 15.93 3.05 -11.22
N PHE A 171 16.35 2.46 -12.33
CA PHE A 171 17.73 2.48 -12.80
C PHE A 171 17.79 2.99 -14.23
N PHE A 172 18.60 4.04 -14.47
CA PHE A 172 18.72 4.68 -15.76
C PHE A 172 20.13 4.54 -16.35
N ALA A 173 20.18 4.26 -17.64
CA ALA A 173 21.41 4.20 -18.42
C ALA A 173 22.09 5.57 -18.57
N GLY A 174 23.41 5.51 -18.74
CA GLY A 174 24.28 6.64 -19.06
C GLY A 174 24.15 7.19 -20.49
N GLU A 175 24.86 8.28 -20.81
CA GLU A 175 24.77 8.99 -22.12
C GLU A 175 25.00 8.07 -23.32
N ASN A 176 25.74 6.99 -23.14
CA ASN A 176 26.04 6.02 -24.19
C ASN A 176 24.99 4.90 -24.34
N ASN A 177 23.84 4.99 -23.65
CA ASN A 177 22.76 4.00 -23.64
C ASN A 177 23.26 2.55 -23.39
N GLY A 178 24.21 2.40 -22.46
CA GLY A 178 24.73 1.10 -22.04
C GLY A 178 23.81 0.38 -21.05
N GLU A 179 24.05 -0.92 -20.83
CA GLU A 179 23.31 -1.72 -19.83
C GLU A 179 23.70 -1.40 -18.38
N THR A 180 24.79 -0.64 -18.19
CA THR A 180 25.24 -0.22 -16.86
C THR A 180 24.51 1.06 -16.45
N PRO A 181 23.76 1.04 -15.33
CA PRO A 181 23.10 2.25 -14.84
C PRO A 181 24.11 3.28 -14.35
N GLU A 182 23.85 4.55 -14.65
CA GLU A 182 24.61 5.70 -14.14
C GLU A 182 23.80 6.54 -13.16
N LEU A 183 22.47 6.37 -13.13
CA LEU A 183 21.57 7.03 -12.20
C LEU A 183 20.60 6.02 -11.61
N THR A 184 20.27 6.20 -10.33
CA THR A 184 19.18 5.50 -9.66
C THR A 184 18.24 6.51 -9.03
N ALA A 185 16.96 6.16 -8.94
CA ALA A 185 15.92 7.01 -8.39
C ALA A 185 14.90 6.18 -7.62
N ILE A 186 14.08 6.84 -6.80
CA ILE A 186 12.89 6.25 -6.20
C ILE A 186 11.65 6.71 -6.96
N TYR A 187 10.77 5.78 -7.33
CA TYR A 187 9.53 6.07 -8.02
C TYR A 187 8.49 6.67 -7.07
N LEU A 188 7.91 7.79 -7.46
CA LEU A 188 6.91 8.54 -6.69
C LEU A 188 5.49 8.34 -7.23
N GLY A 189 5.30 7.47 -8.22
CA GLY A 189 4.00 7.29 -8.87
C GLY A 189 3.74 8.32 -9.98
N GLU A 190 2.73 8.03 -10.81
CA GLU A 190 2.28 8.90 -11.91
C GLU A 190 3.40 9.36 -12.87
N GLY A 191 4.44 8.53 -13.08
CA GLY A 191 5.57 8.90 -13.93
C GLY A 191 6.65 9.75 -13.24
N LYS A 192 6.51 10.07 -11.96
CA LYS A 192 7.47 10.91 -11.24
C LYS A 192 8.48 10.07 -10.49
N PHE A 193 9.70 10.57 -10.39
CA PHE A 193 10.75 9.97 -9.56
C PHE A 193 11.59 11.05 -8.88
N ALA A 194 12.23 10.70 -7.77
CA ALA A 194 13.21 11.56 -7.10
C ALA A 194 14.61 10.96 -7.18
N SER A 195 15.60 11.81 -7.48
CA SER A 195 17.02 11.45 -7.47
C SER A 195 17.88 12.67 -7.14
N VAL A 196 19.17 12.45 -6.89
CA VAL A 196 20.15 13.53 -6.77
C VAL A 196 20.69 13.86 -8.16
N ILE A 197 20.40 15.06 -8.65
CA ILE A 197 20.84 15.56 -9.96
C ILE A 197 21.51 16.92 -9.74
N ASP A 198 22.73 17.10 -10.25
CA ASP A 198 23.50 18.35 -10.09
C ASP A 198 23.63 18.83 -8.62
N GLY A 199 23.76 17.88 -7.68
CA GLY A 199 23.96 18.17 -6.24
C GLY A 199 22.70 18.63 -5.50
N LYS A 200 21.51 18.44 -6.07
CA LYS A 200 20.22 18.68 -5.42
C LYS A 200 19.31 17.46 -5.55
N VAL A 201 18.39 17.27 -4.61
CA VAL A 201 17.28 16.34 -4.80
C VAL A 201 16.29 16.99 -5.76
N ASP A 202 15.99 16.30 -6.85
CA ASP A 202 15.10 16.79 -7.91
C ASP A 202 14.01 15.77 -8.19
N ILE A 203 12.76 16.24 -8.20
CA ILE A 203 11.62 15.46 -8.69
C ILE A 203 11.46 15.70 -10.18
N THR A 204 11.53 14.63 -10.95
CA THR A 204 11.40 14.65 -12.41
C THR A 204 10.18 13.85 -12.84
N ASP A 205 9.43 14.38 -13.82
CA ASP A 205 8.32 13.69 -14.47
C ASP A 205 8.79 13.08 -15.80
N MET A 206 8.94 11.76 -15.83
CA MET A 206 9.43 11.03 -16.99
C MET A 206 8.48 11.08 -18.18
N ASN A 207 7.20 11.36 -17.97
CA ASN A 207 6.22 11.46 -19.06
C ASN A 207 6.40 12.74 -19.88
N THR A 208 7.12 13.73 -19.35
CA THR A 208 7.33 15.03 -20.01
C THR A 208 8.57 15.07 -20.89
N ASP A 209 9.49 14.11 -20.74
CA ASP A 209 10.74 14.05 -21.49
C ASP A 209 11.10 12.59 -21.84
N GLN A 210 11.12 12.29 -23.15
CA GLN A 210 11.45 10.95 -23.67
C GLN A 210 12.85 10.49 -23.27
N TYR A 211 13.76 11.41 -22.96
CA TYR A 211 15.09 11.10 -22.44
C TYR A 211 15.04 10.08 -21.30
N TRP A 212 14.12 10.26 -20.34
CA TRP A 212 14.02 9.38 -19.17
C TRP A 212 13.45 8.02 -19.51
N ILE A 213 12.40 7.99 -20.35
CA ILE A 213 11.75 6.75 -20.75
C ILE A 213 12.71 5.86 -21.55
N GLU A 214 13.47 6.43 -22.48
CA GLU A 214 14.41 5.68 -23.32
C GLU A 214 15.60 5.09 -22.55
N ARG A 215 15.86 5.62 -21.34
CA ARG A 215 17.03 5.26 -20.53
C ARG A 215 16.67 4.43 -19.31
N LEU A 216 15.38 4.26 -19.00
CA LEU A 216 14.94 3.38 -17.92
C LEU A 216 15.22 1.92 -18.29
N ILE A 217 16.15 1.28 -17.59
CA ILE A 217 16.63 -0.07 -17.93
C ILE A 217 16.26 -1.14 -16.89
N ALA A 218 15.78 -0.77 -15.70
CA ALA A 218 15.22 -1.70 -14.73
C ALA A 218 14.41 -1.01 -13.62
N GLY A 219 13.46 -1.75 -13.07
CA GLY A 219 12.82 -1.50 -11.79
C GLY A 219 13.24 -2.54 -10.75
N ARG A 220 13.38 -2.14 -9.48
CA ARG A 220 13.56 -3.06 -8.35
C ARG A 220 12.62 -2.72 -7.20
N ARG A 221 11.96 -3.72 -6.64
CA ARG A 221 11.18 -3.59 -5.40
C ARG A 221 11.98 -4.11 -4.22
N MET A 222 12.16 -3.24 -3.22
CA MET A 222 12.74 -3.67 -1.95
C MET A 222 11.64 -4.25 -1.08
N THR A 223 11.92 -5.41 -0.49
CA THR A 223 11.02 -6.10 0.44
C THR A 223 11.76 -6.29 1.76
N GLU A 224 11.03 -6.24 2.87
CA GLU A 224 11.56 -6.51 4.22
C GLU A 224 12.06 -7.96 4.40
#